data_AF-A0A0A1TDU7-F1
#
_entry.id   AF-A0A0A1TDU7-F1
#
_cell.length_a   1.000
_cell.length_b   1.000
_cell.length_c   1.000
_cell.angle_alpha   90.00
_cell.angle_beta   90.00
_cell.angle_gamma   90.00
#
_symmetry.space_group_name_H-M   'P 1'
#
loop_
_entity.id
_entity.type
_entity.pdbx_description
1 polymer ?
#
loop_
_entity_poly.entity_id
_entity_poly.type
_entity_poly.pdbx_seq_one_letter_code
_entity_poly.pdbx_strand_id
1 'polypeptide(L)'
;MQNDPVFKSCEVTYIPIFLGGLMKACGNTAPINITNKNFWIDRERRLWANMFNIPMKDDIPAGFPIMTLNLMRHLAALRDLDGNQTRMVELIDVLSNELWAKHTEIHKPEVFQPILQRALGATDYAKLVEAVPTKGKSLLMANTDKAFADQAFGLPWLVCTNAKGETQTFWGVDHLGVAASFMGLEKPSAGPWKSVL
;
A
#
# COMPACT_ATOMS: atom_id res chain seq x y z
N MET A 1 2.82 9.55 4.81
CA MET A 1 1.80 10.54 4.41
C MET A 1 0.80 10.76 5.54
N GLN A 2 -0.07 9.82 5.90
CA GLN A 2 -1.09 10.03 6.97
C GLN A 2 -0.54 10.54 8.32
N ASN A 3 0.58 9.98 8.79
CA ASN A 3 1.16 10.32 10.09
C ASN A 3 2.26 11.40 10.02
N ASP A 4 2.48 11.98 8.84
CA ASP A 4 3.57 12.93 8.64
C ASP A 4 3.04 14.36 8.49
N PRO A 5 3.49 15.32 9.32
CA PRO A 5 3.01 16.70 9.30
C PRO A 5 3.08 17.38 7.93
N VAL A 6 4.06 17.02 7.08
CA VAL A 6 4.23 17.59 5.73
C VAL A 6 2.99 17.39 4.88
N PHE A 7 2.37 16.21 4.98
CA PHE A 7 1.26 15.81 4.13
C PHE A 7 -0.10 16.08 4.78
N LYS A 8 -0.16 16.77 5.92
CA LYS A 8 -1.39 17.00 6.69
C LYS A 8 -2.46 17.77 5.90
N SER A 9 -2.05 18.65 4.99
CA SER A 9 -2.97 19.41 4.13
C SER A 9 -3.41 18.65 2.87
N CYS A 10 -2.90 17.44 2.64
CA CYS A 10 -3.27 16.63 1.48
C CYS A 10 -4.51 15.79 1.78
N GLU A 11 -5.45 15.80 0.83
CA GLU A 11 -6.44 14.73 0.76
C GLU A 11 -5.79 13.49 0.14
N VAL A 12 -5.74 12.40 0.91
CA VAL A 12 -5.09 11.15 0.47
C VAL A 12 -6.17 10.11 0.26
N THR A 13 -6.24 9.51 -0.93
CA THR A 13 -7.09 8.35 -1.20
C THR A 13 -6.26 7.09 -1.42
N TYR A 14 -6.53 6.05 -0.64
CA TYR A 14 -5.89 4.74 -0.74
C TYR A 14 -6.68 3.84 -1.70
N ILE A 15 -6.00 3.34 -2.73
CA ILE A 15 -6.60 2.49 -3.77
C ILE A 15 -5.93 1.11 -3.75
N PRO A 16 -6.65 0.05 -3.32
CA PRO A 16 -6.15 -1.32 -3.40
C PRO A 16 -5.98 -1.73 -4.86
N ILE A 17 -4.77 -2.19 -5.22
CA ILE A 17 -4.48 -2.83 -6.51
C ILE A 17 -3.80 -4.18 -6.31
N PHE A 18 -3.77 -5.02 -7.35
CA PHE A 18 -3.01 -6.27 -7.32
C PHE A 18 -1.68 -6.12 -8.07
N LEU A 19 -0.57 -5.99 -7.32
CA LEU A 19 0.78 -5.82 -7.89
C LEU A 19 1.15 -6.95 -8.86
N GLY A 20 0.82 -8.21 -8.55
CA GLY A 20 1.09 -9.33 -9.45
C GLY A 20 0.37 -9.20 -10.80
N GLY A 21 -0.84 -8.65 -10.80
CA GLY A 21 -1.60 -8.34 -12.02
C GLY A 21 -0.95 -7.20 -12.82
N LEU A 22 -0.58 -6.11 -12.13
CA LEU A 22 0.11 -4.98 -12.74
C LEU A 22 1.43 -5.40 -13.39
N MET A 23 2.27 -6.13 -12.66
CA MET A 23 3.55 -6.62 -13.15
C MET A 23 3.39 -7.52 -14.39
N LYS A 24 2.37 -8.38 -14.41
CA LYS A 24 2.06 -9.20 -15.58
C LYS A 24 1.69 -8.34 -16.79
N ALA A 25 0.84 -7.32 -16.60
CA ALA A 25 0.43 -6.42 -17.67
C ALA A 25 1.62 -5.62 -18.25
N CYS A 26 2.57 -5.21 -17.40
CA CYS A 26 3.79 -4.51 -17.82
C CYS A 26 4.87 -5.43 -18.41
N GLY A 27 4.73 -6.77 -18.36
CA GLY A 27 5.81 -7.70 -18.68
C GLY A 27 7.02 -7.57 -17.72
N ASN A 28 6.78 -7.13 -16.48
CA ASN A 28 7.83 -6.80 -15.53
C ASN A 28 8.33 -8.06 -14.78
N THR A 29 9.64 -8.11 -14.52
CA THR A 29 10.24 -9.16 -13.68
C THR A 29 10.35 -8.65 -12.24
N ALA A 30 9.97 -9.48 -11.27
CA ALA A 30 10.06 -9.11 -9.85
C ALA A 30 11.50 -8.70 -9.49
N PRO A 31 11.73 -7.49 -8.97
CA PRO A 31 13.09 -7.02 -8.68
C PRO A 31 13.87 -7.94 -7.74
N ILE A 32 13.19 -8.63 -6.83
CA ILE A 32 13.82 -9.60 -5.92
C ILE A 32 14.43 -10.82 -6.63
N ASN A 33 13.98 -11.13 -7.85
CA ASN A 33 14.51 -12.22 -8.67
C ASN A 33 15.69 -11.77 -9.55
N ILE A 34 16.05 -10.49 -9.53
CA ILE A 34 17.18 -9.95 -10.28
C ILE A 34 18.44 -10.05 -9.41
N THR A 35 19.52 -10.61 -9.96
CA THR A 35 20.82 -10.74 -9.30
C THR A 35 21.22 -9.42 -8.61
N ASN A 36 21.70 -9.52 -7.37
CA ASN A 36 22.11 -8.43 -6.47
C ASN A 36 20.98 -7.50 -5.98
N LYS A 37 19.83 -7.40 -6.67
CA LYS A 37 18.74 -6.53 -6.24
C LYS A 37 18.05 -7.02 -4.97
N ASN A 38 18.00 -8.32 -4.72
CA ASN A 38 17.46 -8.87 -3.47
C ASN A 38 18.16 -8.30 -2.22
N PHE A 39 19.50 -8.33 -2.17
CA PHE A 39 20.30 -7.81 -1.06
C PHE A 39 20.17 -6.29 -0.93
N TRP A 40 20.12 -5.59 -2.07
CA TRP A 40 19.89 -4.15 -2.07
C TRP A 40 18.52 -3.81 -1.47
N ILE A 41 17.43 -4.43 -1.95
CA ILE A 41 16.07 -4.22 -1.47
C ILE A 41 15.95 -4.52 0.03
N ASP A 42 16.56 -5.61 0.49
CA ASP A 42 16.55 -5.98 1.91
C ASP A 42 17.27 -4.96 2.81
N ARG A 43 18.35 -4.36 2.31
CA ARG A 43 19.02 -3.25 3.01
C ARG A 43 18.15 -2.00 3.01
N GLU A 44 17.61 -1.61 1.86
CA GLU A 44 16.81 -0.38 1.72
C GLU A 44 15.55 -0.40 2.59
N ARG A 45 14.82 -1.53 2.67
CA ARG A 45 13.63 -1.60 3.52
C ARG A 45 13.95 -1.29 5.00
N ARG A 46 15.13 -1.71 5.49
CA ARG A 46 15.57 -1.46 6.87
C ARG A 46 15.98 -0.01 7.08
N LEU A 47 16.65 0.60 6.10
CA LEU A 47 16.99 2.03 6.13
C LEU A 47 15.72 2.88 6.22
N TRP A 48 14.74 2.61 5.36
CA TRP A 48 13.47 3.34 5.37
C TRP A 48 12.63 3.07 6.62
N ALA A 49 12.57 1.81 7.09
CA ALA A 49 11.85 1.47 8.32
C ALA A 49 12.44 2.22 9.53
N ASN A 50 13.76 2.25 9.66
CA ASN A 50 14.45 3.00 10.72
C ASN A 50 14.20 4.51 10.59
N MET A 51 14.31 5.06 9.38
CA MET A 51 14.11 6.49 9.13
C MET A 51 12.69 6.97 9.49
N PHE A 52 11.68 6.13 9.27
CA PHE A 52 10.28 6.46 9.55
C PHE A 52 9.74 5.85 10.85
N ASN A 53 10.58 5.21 11.65
CA ASN A 53 10.17 4.49 12.87
C ASN A 53 9.03 3.48 12.60
N ILE A 54 9.10 2.76 11.48
CA ILE A 54 8.12 1.73 11.12
C ILE A 54 8.55 0.41 11.77
N PRO A 55 7.71 -0.22 12.60
CA PRO A 55 8.03 -1.52 13.19
C PRO A 55 8.21 -2.60 12.11
N MET A 56 9.42 -3.13 12.00
CA MET A 56 9.78 -4.17 11.03
C MET A 56 10.93 -5.02 11.59
N LYS A 57 10.87 -6.35 11.41
CA LYS A 57 11.98 -7.24 11.77
C LYS A 57 13.15 -7.12 10.79
N ASP A 58 14.35 -7.47 11.28
CA ASP A 58 15.57 -7.45 10.49
C ASP A 58 15.60 -8.52 9.39
N ASP A 59 14.95 -9.66 9.59
CA ASP A 59 14.77 -10.71 8.58
C ASP A 59 13.48 -10.51 7.78
N ILE A 60 13.36 -11.17 6.64
CA ILE A 60 12.15 -11.13 5.80
C ILE A 60 11.16 -12.22 6.24
N PRO A 61 9.83 -11.98 6.10
CA PRO A 61 8.85 -13.02 6.31
C PRO A 61 9.12 -14.25 5.42
N ALA A 62 8.92 -15.44 5.96
CA ALA A 62 9.08 -16.67 5.20
C ALA A 62 8.14 -16.68 3.98
N GLY A 63 8.67 -17.10 2.82
CA GLY A 63 7.91 -17.15 1.57
C GLY A 63 7.64 -15.78 0.93
N PHE A 64 8.30 -14.70 1.38
CA PHE A 64 8.20 -13.41 0.72
C PHE A 64 8.86 -13.45 -0.68
N PRO A 65 8.25 -12.84 -1.73
CA PRO A 65 6.99 -12.09 -1.72
C PRO A 65 5.75 -12.98 -1.62
N ILE A 66 4.80 -12.60 -0.76
CA ILE A 66 3.57 -13.35 -0.50
C ILE A 66 2.44 -13.02 -1.49
N MET A 67 1.56 -13.99 -1.76
CA MET A 67 0.38 -13.80 -2.62
C MET A 67 -0.77 -13.12 -1.86
N THR A 68 -1.01 -11.83 -2.12
CA THR A 68 -2.01 -11.03 -1.39
C THR A 68 -3.36 -10.90 -2.10
N LEU A 69 -3.60 -11.63 -3.20
CA LEU A 69 -4.80 -11.45 -4.04
C LEU A 69 -6.11 -11.49 -3.24
N ASN A 70 -6.30 -12.50 -2.39
CA ASN A 70 -7.53 -12.63 -1.60
C ASN A 70 -7.67 -11.49 -0.59
N LEU A 71 -6.59 -11.12 0.10
CA LEU A 71 -6.58 -10.01 1.04
C LEU A 71 -6.95 -8.68 0.36
N MET A 72 -6.34 -8.39 -0.80
CA MET A 72 -6.60 -7.15 -1.55
C MET A 72 -8.05 -7.07 -2.06
N ARG A 73 -8.69 -8.21 -2.37
CA ARG A 73 -10.13 -8.23 -2.70
C ARG A 73 -11.01 -7.85 -1.50
N HIS A 74 -10.64 -8.28 -0.29
CA HIS A 74 -11.34 -7.89 0.93
C HIS A 74 -11.19 -6.39 1.18
N LEU A 75 -9.98 -5.84 1.06
CA LEU A 75 -9.77 -4.40 1.23
C LEU A 75 -10.54 -3.56 0.19
N ALA A 76 -10.55 -3.99 -1.07
CA ALA A 76 -11.32 -3.32 -2.13
C ALA A 76 -12.83 -3.35 -1.86
N ALA A 77 -13.38 -4.50 -1.45
CA ALA A 77 -14.79 -4.63 -1.11
C ALA A 77 -15.17 -3.82 0.14
N LEU A 78 -14.31 -3.81 1.17
CA LEU A 78 -14.57 -3.07 2.40
C LEU A 78 -14.69 -1.56 2.14
N ARG A 79 -13.77 -1.00 1.35
CA ARG A 79 -13.83 0.42 0.97
C ARG A 79 -15.12 0.79 0.24
N ASP A 80 -15.60 -0.10 -0.64
CA ASP A 80 -16.84 0.09 -1.40
C ASP A 80 -18.07 0.02 -0.47
N LEU A 81 -18.14 -0.99 0.40
CA LEU A 81 -19.24 -1.16 1.36
C LEU A 81 -19.34 0.00 2.35
N ASP A 82 -18.20 0.53 2.78
CA ASP A 82 -18.14 1.64 3.74
C ASP A 82 -18.44 3.00 3.09
N GLY A 83 -18.33 3.10 1.76
CA GLY A 83 -18.37 4.37 1.04
C GLY A 83 -17.21 5.31 1.40
N ASN A 84 -16.24 4.84 2.18
CA ASN A 84 -15.06 5.59 2.64
C ASN A 84 -13.90 4.61 2.90
N GLN A 85 -12.74 5.13 3.28
CA GLN A 85 -11.51 4.33 3.43
C GLN A 85 -11.07 4.06 4.87
N THR A 86 -11.75 4.62 5.88
CA THR A 86 -11.25 4.70 7.26
C THR A 86 -10.89 3.32 7.82
N ARG A 87 -11.85 2.39 7.86
CA ARG A 87 -11.63 1.03 8.38
C ARG A 87 -10.64 0.24 7.54
N MET A 88 -10.63 0.45 6.22
CA MET A 88 -9.68 -0.19 5.32
C MET A 88 -8.24 0.25 5.63
N VAL A 89 -8.00 1.55 5.86
CA VAL A 89 -6.68 2.09 6.19
C VAL A 89 -6.22 1.60 7.57
N GLU A 90 -7.09 1.62 8.58
CA GLU A 90 -6.78 1.05 9.91
C GLU A 90 -6.38 -0.43 9.82
N LEU A 91 -7.10 -1.20 8.99
CA LEU A 91 -6.77 -2.60 8.75
C LEU A 91 -5.46 -2.78 7.99
N ILE A 92 -5.11 -1.90 7.05
CA ILE A 92 -3.80 -1.92 6.39
C ILE A 92 -2.68 -1.74 7.41
N ASP A 93 -2.84 -0.86 8.40
CA ASP A 93 -1.82 -0.68 9.45
C ASP A 93 -1.69 -1.95 10.31
N VAL A 94 -2.81 -2.54 10.73
CA VAL A 94 -2.83 -3.79 11.49
C VAL A 94 -2.16 -4.91 10.69
N LEU A 95 -2.55 -5.11 9.43
CA LEU A 95 -2.04 -6.17 8.57
C LEU A 95 -0.55 -5.96 8.24
N SER A 96 -0.13 -4.72 8.02
CA SER A 96 1.28 -4.35 7.84
C SER A 96 2.11 -4.73 9.05
N ASN A 97 1.62 -4.43 10.26
CA ASN A 97 2.30 -4.79 11.50
C ASN A 97 2.34 -6.32 11.71
N GLU A 98 1.23 -7.03 11.44
CA GLU A 98 1.18 -8.50 11.48
C GLU A 98 2.21 -9.13 10.53
N LEU A 99 2.31 -8.63 9.29
CA LEU A 99 3.27 -9.14 8.32
C LEU A 99 4.72 -8.80 8.70
N TRP A 100 5.03 -7.53 8.91
CA TRP A 100 6.41 -7.03 8.96
C TRP A 100 7.04 -7.05 10.35
N ALA A 101 6.25 -6.83 11.40
CA ALA A 101 6.76 -6.85 12.77
C ALA A 101 6.60 -8.22 13.43
N LYS A 102 5.59 -9.00 13.02
CA LYS A 102 5.29 -10.31 13.64
C LYS A 102 5.62 -11.52 12.74
N HIS A 103 5.71 -11.33 11.43
CA HIS A 103 5.83 -12.42 10.44
C HIS A 103 4.62 -13.35 10.41
N THR A 104 3.45 -12.83 10.76
CA THR A 104 2.16 -13.52 10.65
C THR A 104 1.85 -13.76 9.16
N GLU A 105 1.41 -14.98 8.81
CA GLU A 105 1.17 -15.41 7.43
C GLU A 105 -0.17 -14.89 6.85
N ILE A 106 -0.34 -13.56 6.79
CA ILE A 106 -1.59 -12.90 6.37
C ILE A 106 -2.01 -13.15 4.92
N HIS A 107 -1.24 -13.92 4.13
CA HIS A 107 -1.65 -14.38 2.80
C HIS A 107 -2.63 -15.56 2.87
N LYS A 108 -2.71 -16.24 4.02
CA LYS A 108 -3.59 -17.36 4.28
C LYS A 108 -4.97 -16.87 4.75
N PRO A 109 -6.08 -17.22 4.07
CA PRO A 109 -7.43 -16.84 4.48
C PRO A 109 -7.74 -17.12 5.95
N GLU A 110 -7.38 -18.29 6.44
CA GLU A 110 -7.58 -18.71 7.83
C GLU A 110 -6.85 -17.84 8.87
N VAL A 111 -5.85 -17.06 8.44
CA VAL A 111 -5.09 -16.15 9.30
C VAL A 111 -5.66 -14.73 9.25
N PHE A 112 -5.85 -14.16 8.06
CA PHE A 112 -6.30 -12.76 7.97
C PHE A 112 -7.79 -12.59 8.23
N GLN A 113 -8.62 -13.60 7.92
CA GLN A 113 -10.07 -13.50 8.10
C GLN A 113 -10.48 -13.28 9.56
N PRO A 114 -9.93 -14.01 10.56
CA PRO A 114 -10.20 -13.72 11.97
C PRO A 114 -9.78 -12.31 12.41
N ILE A 115 -8.70 -11.76 11.83
CA ILE A 115 -8.26 -10.38 12.11
C ILE A 115 -9.32 -9.39 11.61
N LEU A 116 -9.79 -9.57 10.37
CA LEU A 116 -10.86 -8.75 9.79
C LEU A 116 -12.15 -8.86 10.60
N GLN A 117 -12.56 -10.09 10.95
CA GLN A 117 -13.79 -10.32 11.70
C GLN A 117 -13.76 -9.64 13.07
N ARG A 118 -12.62 -9.71 13.78
CA ARG A 118 -12.46 -9.05 15.08
C ARG A 118 -12.54 -7.53 14.95
N ALA A 119 -11.94 -6.96 13.92
CA ALA A 119 -11.93 -5.51 13.69
C ALA A 119 -13.30 -4.96 13.24
N LEU A 120 -14.03 -5.71 12.42
CA LEU A 120 -15.29 -5.25 11.80
C LEU A 120 -16.53 -5.65 12.61
N GLY A 121 -16.43 -6.68 13.46
CA GLY A 121 -17.59 -7.32 14.07
C GLY A 121 -18.30 -8.28 13.11
N ALA A 122 -19.09 -9.21 13.68
CA ALA A 122 -19.66 -10.34 12.93
C ALA A 122 -20.58 -9.90 11.77
N THR A 123 -21.43 -8.90 11.99
CA THR A 123 -22.42 -8.45 11.00
C THR A 123 -21.76 -7.83 9.77
N ASP A 124 -20.84 -6.89 9.96
CA ASP A 124 -20.18 -6.23 8.83
C ASP A 124 -19.17 -7.15 8.15
N TYR A 125 -18.51 -8.02 8.90
CA TYR A 125 -17.67 -9.05 8.33
C TYR A 125 -18.45 -10.02 7.42
N ALA A 126 -19.67 -10.43 7.81
CA ALA A 126 -20.51 -11.28 6.98
C ALA A 126 -20.85 -10.62 5.63
N LYS A 127 -21.26 -9.33 5.65
CA LYS A 127 -21.50 -8.54 4.42
C LYS A 127 -20.25 -8.44 3.55
N LEU A 128 -19.09 -8.23 4.18
CA LEU A 128 -17.81 -8.17 3.48
C LEU A 128 -17.52 -9.49 2.74
N VAL A 129 -17.63 -10.62 3.44
CA VAL A 129 -17.37 -11.94 2.84
C VAL A 129 -18.32 -12.22 1.68
N GLU A 130 -19.58 -11.81 1.76
CA GLU A 130 -20.55 -11.93 0.67
C GLU A 130 -20.16 -11.08 -0.57
N ALA A 131 -19.65 -9.87 -0.36
CA ALA A 131 -19.27 -8.95 -1.44
C ALA A 131 -17.95 -9.31 -2.13
N VAL A 132 -17.04 -10.03 -1.47
CA VAL A 132 -15.68 -10.29 -1.97
C VAL A 132 -15.63 -11.03 -3.33
N PRO A 133 -16.37 -12.13 -3.55
CA PRO A 133 -16.29 -12.90 -4.79
C PRO A 133 -16.71 -12.11 -6.04
N THR A 134 -17.63 -11.16 -5.88
CA THR A 134 -18.17 -10.33 -6.97
C THR A 134 -17.53 -8.94 -6.97
N LYS A 135 -17.99 -8.06 -6.06
CA LYS A 135 -17.56 -6.67 -5.95
C LYS A 135 -16.06 -6.54 -5.67
N GLY A 136 -15.56 -7.29 -4.69
CA GLY A 136 -14.13 -7.25 -4.33
C GLY A 136 -13.21 -7.62 -5.50
N LYS A 137 -13.58 -8.67 -6.26
CA LYS A 137 -12.86 -9.07 -7.48
C LYS A 137 -12.93 -8.00 -8.57
N SER A 138 -14.12 -7.50 -8.90
CA SER A 138 -14.30 -6.54 -9.99
C SER A 138 -13.61 -5.20 -9.70
N LEU A 139 -13.72 -4.71 -8.46
CA LEU A 139 -13.10 -3.45 -8.03
C LEU A 139 -11.57 -3.54 -8.05
N LEU A 140 -11.01 -4.63 -7.51
CA LEU A 140 -9.55 -4.80 -7.51
C LEU A 140 -8.99 -4.87 -8.93
N MET A 141 -9.69 -5.54 -9.84
CA MET A 141 -9.33 -5.61 -11.26
C MET A 141 -9.38 -4.21 -11.89
N ALA A 142 -10.50 -3.50 -11.76
CA ALA A 142 -10.67 -2.16 -12.31
C ALA A 142 -9.62 -1.16 -11.76
N ASN A 143 -9.31 -1.23 -10.47
CA ASN A 143 -8.27 -0.40 -9.86
C ASN A 143 -6.88 -0.71 -10.44
N THR A 144 -6.58 -1.99 -10.67
CA THR A 144 -5.30 -2.43 -11.25
C THR A 144 -5.19 -2.00 -12.71
N ASP A 145 -6.27 -2.15 -13.49
CA ASP A 145 -6.34 -1.71 -14.89
C ASP A 145 -6.19 -0.19 -15.01
N LYS A 146 -6.83 0.56 -14.10
CA LYS A 146 -6.65 2.02 -14.02
C LYS A 146 -5.21 2.40 -13.70
N ALA A 147 -4.57 1.75 -12.71
CA ALA A 147 -3.17 2.02 -12.39
C ALA A 147 -2.25 1.75 -13.59
N PHE A 148 -2.49 0.66 -14.32
CA PHE A 148 -1.76 0.36 -15.56
C PHE A 148 -1.99 1.43 -16.64
N ALA A 149 -3.24 1.87 -16.85
CA ALA A 149 -3.56 2.95 -17.79
C ALA A 149 -2.85 4.26 -17.40
N ASP A 150 -2.74 4.54 -16.09
CA ASP A 150 -1.98 5.65 -15.51
C ASP A 150 -0.45 5.43 -15.53
N GLN A 151 0.03 4.45 -16.31
CA GLN A 151 1.44 4.10 -16.54
C GLN A 151 2.18 3.52 -15.32
N ALA A 152 1.45 3.05 -14.30
CA ALA A 152 2.08 2.39 -13.17
C ALA A 152 2.76 1.08 -13.60
N PHE A 153 3.94 0.81 -13.06
CA PHE A 153 4.70 -0.43 -13.30
C PHE A 153 5.18 -1.11 -12.02
N GLY A 154 4.84 -0.54 -10.87
CA GLY A 154 5.23 -0.99 -9.53
C GLY A 154 4.46 -0.22 -8.46
N LEU A 155 4.79 -0.50 -7.19
CA LEU A 155 4.18 0.14 -6.03
C LEU A 155 5.23 0.65 -5.02
N PRO A 156 4.89 1.65 -4.18
CA PRO A 156 3.68 2.47 -4.29
C PRO A 156 3.70 3.36 -5.53
N TRP A 157 2.54 3.58 -6.15
CA TRP A 157 2.34 4.53 -7.23
C TRP A 157 1.45 5.66 -6.73
N LEU A 158 1.91 6.89 -6.87
CA LEU A 158 1.24 8.09 -6.40
C LEU A 158 0.70 8.84 -7.61
N VAL A 159 -0.57 9.23 -7.55
CA VAL A 159 -1.19 10.18 -8.47
C VAL A 159 -1.49 11.43 -7.68
N CYS A 160 -0.78 12.51 -7.98
CA CYS A 160 -0.79 13.74 -7.20
C CYS A 160 -1.40 14.86 -8.05
N THR A 161 -2.39 15.56 -7.51
CA THR A 161 -2.98 16.76 -8.13
C THR A 161 -2.72 17.96 -7.24
N ASN A 162 -1.98 18.96 -7.74
CA ASN A 162 -1.60 20.13 -6.95
C ASN A 162 -2.72 21.18 -6.90
N ALA A 163 -2.52 22.27 -6.14
CA ALA A 163 -3.49 23.35 -5.99
C ALA A 163 -3.82 24.12 -7.29
N LYS A 164 -3.01 23.96 -8.35
CA LYS A 164 -3.26 24.54 -9.68
C LYS A 164 -4.09 23.60 -10.57
N GLY A 165 -4.45 22.41 -10.09
CA GLY A 165 -5.16 21.39 -10.85
C GLY A 165 -4.26 20.55 -11.77
N GLU A 166 -2.94 20.72 -11.71
CA GLU A 166 -2.01 19.92 -12.48
C GLU A 166 -1.87 18.54 -11.84
N THR A 167 -1.87 17.49 -12.65
CA THR A 167 -1.74 16.11 -12.17
C THR A 167 -0.44 15.48 -12.68
N GLN A 168 0.31 14.86 -11.76
CA GLN A 168 1.55 14.14 -12.08
C GLN A 168 1.64 12.85 -11.24
N THR A 169 2.36 11.87 -11.78
CA THR A 169 2.58 10.58 -11.11
C THR A 169 4.01 10.44 -10.57
N PHE A 170 4.14 9.72 -9.45
CA PHE A 170 5.42 9.44 -8.80
C PHE A 170 5.46 7.98 -8.34
N TRP A 171 6.63 7.36 -8.38
CA TRP A 171 6.81 5.96 -7.99
C TRP A 171 7.82 5.83 -6.86
N GLY A 172 7.48 5.04 -5.85
CA GLY A 172 8.39 4.72 -4.75
C GLY A 172 8.30 5.69 -3.58
N VAL A 173 8.74 5.20 -2.42
CA VAL A 173 8.82 5.98 -1.17
C VAL A 173 9.92 7.04 -1.27
N ASP A 174 10.97 6.76 -2.04
CA ASP A 174 12.10 7.64 -2.32
C ASP A 174 11.73 8.90 -3.14
N HIS A 175 10.60 8.88 -3.85
CA HIS A 175 10.10 10.02 -4.63
C HIS A 175 9.09 10.90 -3.87
N LEU A 176 8.79 10.61 -2.61
CA LEU A 176 7.91 11.44 -1.79
C LEU A 176 8.43 12.88 -1.66
N GLY A 177 9.75 13.06 -1.69
CA GLY A 177 10.41 14.37 -1.72
C GLY A 177 9.97 15.24 -2.91
N VAL A 178 10.06 14.65 -4.11
CA VAL A 178 9.69 15.28 -5.38
C VAL A 178 8.17 15.47 -5.46
N ALA A 179 7.39 14.48 -5.03
CA ALA A 179 5.92 14.57 -5.01
C ALA A 179 5.44 15.74 -4.15
N ALA A 180 5.99 15.92 -2.95
CA ALA A 180 5.64 17.04 -2.09
C ALA A 180 6.08 18.40 -2.66
N SER A 181 7.25 18.46 -3.32
CA SER A 181 7.68 19.67 -4.05
C SER A 181 6.71 20.04 -5.17
N PHE A 182 6.27 19.05 -5.97
CA PHE A 182 5.26 19.24 -7.02
C PHE A 182 3.90 19.71 -6.44
N MET A 183 3.52 19.14 -5.30
CA MET A 183 2.30 19.52 -4.57
C MET A 183 2.40 20.90 -3.90
N GLY A 184 3.58 21.53 -3.90
CA GLY A 184 3.81 22.84 -3.26
C GLY A 184 3.72 22.80 -1.74
N LEU A 185 4.03 21.65 -1.12
CA LEU A 185 3.97 21.49 0.33
C LEU A 185 5.13 22.23 1.01
N GLU A 186 4.88 22.69 2.23
CA GLU A 186 5.92 23.36 3.02
C GLU A 186 7.04 22.40 3.38
N LYS A 187 8.28 22.83 3.16
CA LYS A 187 9.47 22.04 3.50
C LYS A 187 9.63 22.00 5.02
N PRO A 188 9.77 20.83 5.64
CA PRO A 188 9.99 20.74 7.07
C PRO A 188 11.37 21.29 7.43
N SER A 189 11.44 22.08 8.49
CA SER A 189 12.67 22.70 8.98
C SER A 189 13.60 21.73 9.75
N ALA A 190 13.09 20.55 10.11
CA ALA A 190 13.76 19.49 10.86
C ALA A 190 13.18 18.10 10.52
N GLY A 191 13.85 17.03 10.96
CA GLY A 191 13.38 15.65 10.78
C GLY A 191 13.89 14.97 9.51
N PRO A 192 13.49 13.70 9.29
CA PRO A 192 14.02 12.83 8.22
C PRO A 192 13.79 13.41 6.81
N TRP A 193 12.80 14.29 6.67
CA TRP A 193 12.48 14.91 5.40
C TRP A 193 13.28 16.18 5.07
N LYS A 194 13.99 16.78 6.03
CA LYS A 194 14.65 18.09 5.84
C LYS A 194 15.61 18.14 4.63
N SER A 195 16.29 17.04 4.33
CA SER A 195 17.26 16.97 3.23
C SER A 195 16.67 16.52 1.89
N VAL A 196 15.44 16.02 1.90
CA VAL A 196 14.75 15.41 0.74
C VAL A 196 13.51 16.21 0.30
N LEU A 197 13.03 17.13 1.13
CA LEU A 197 11.97 18.09 0.84
C LEU A 197 12.51 19.51 0.71
#